data_AF-A0A7C9D006-F1
#
_entry.id   AF-A0A7C9D006-F1
#
_cell.length_a   1.000
_cell.length_b   1.000
_cell.length_c   1.000
_cell.angle_alpha   90.00
_cell.angle_beta   90.00
_cell.angle_gamma   90.00
#
_symmetry.space_group_name_H-M   'P 1'
#
loop_
_entity.id
_entity.type
_entity.pdbx_description
1 polymer ?
#
loop_
_entity_poly.entity_id
_entity_poly.type
_entity_poly.pdbx_seq_one_letter_code
_entity_poly.pdbx_strand_id
1 'polypeptide(L)'
;VAWHITQEVGRPNVSDFFPLVKALDLQGVRRSASTSFGKMLQVFDKIINERLRDQSNSKDDVLAILLSLVTQNELTLDDVRHMLIVSTIILSLANFPMHLRLYNFLAAI
;
A
#
# COMPACT_ATOMS: atom_id res chain seq x y z
N VAL A 1 -1.01 -1.35 -9.88
CA VAL A 1 -0.87 -0.32 -8.82
C VAL A 1 0.09 -0.78 -7.74
N ALA A 2 -0.20 -1.87 -7.01
CA ALA A 2 0.68 -2.40 -5.96
C ALA A 2 2.12 -2.67 -6.42
N TRP A 3 2.30 -3.30 -7.58
CA TRP A 3 3.63 -3.53 -8.17
C TRP A 3 4.48 -2.26 -8.35
N HIS A 4 3.84 -1.15 -8.74
CA HIS A 4 4.54 0.11 -8.94
C HIS A 4 5.00 0.69 -7.60
N ILE A 5 4.16 0.59 -6.56
CA ILE A 5 4.53 0.95 -5.18
C ILE A 5 5.72 0.09 -4.73
N THR A 6 5.66 -1.23 -4.93
CA THR A 6 6.74 -2.18 -4.61
C THR A 6 8.06 -1.81 -5.30
N GLN A 7 8.02 -1.39 -6.57
CA GLN A 7 9.20 -0.91 -7.28
C GLN A 7 9.76 0.37 -6.66
N GLU A 8 8.90 1.35 -6.36
CA GLU A 8 9.32 2.63 -5.75
C GLU A 8 9.82 2.45 -4.31
N VAL A 9 9.27 1.52 -3.52
CA VAL A 9 9.74 1.17 -2.16
C VAL A 9 11.13 0.55 -2.19
N GLY A 10 11.43 -0.27 -3.21
CA GLY A 10 12.74 -0.87 -3.40
C GLY A 10 13.74 0.00 -4.16
N ARG A 11 13.33 1.19 -4.62
CA ARG A 11 14.16 2.09 -5.41
C ARG A 11 15.05 2.92 -4.50
N PRO A 12 16.37 2.94 -4.72
CA PRO A 12 17.27 3.82 -3.97
C PRO A 12 16.86 5.28 -4.15
N ASN A 13 16.71 6.00 -3.06
CA ASN A 13 16.32 7.40 -3.10
C ASN A 13 17.36 8.26 -2.40
N VAL A 14 17.94 9.20 -3.15
CA VAL A 14 18.96 10.16 -2.67
C VAL A 14 18.45 10.94 -1.46
N SER A 15 17.15 11.23 -1.37
CA SER A 15 16.59 11.93 -0.21
C SER A 15 16.63 11.14 1.09
N ASP A 16 16.79 9.81 1.04
CA ASP A 16 16.92 8.98 2.24
C ASP A 16 18.33 9.05 2.83
N PHE A 17 19.33 9.38 2.01
CA PHE A 17 20.73 9.55 2.41
C PHE A 17 21.11 11.02 2.69
N PHE A 18 20.43 11.98 2.05
CA PHE A 18 20.71 13.41 2.17
C PHE A 18 19.47 14.18 2.66
N PRO A 19 19.31 14.35 3.98
CA PRO A 19 18.14 15.00 4.57
C PRO A 19 17.90 16.43 4.05
N LEU A 20 18.97 17.13 3.68
CA LEU A 20 18.94 18.51 3.17
C LEU A 20 18.12 18.68 1.87
N VAL A 21 18.04 17.63 1.03
CA VAL A 21 17.30 17.67 -0.24
C VAL A 21 15.99 16.88 -0.18
N LYS A 22 15.60 16.37 0.99
CA LYS A 22 14.42 15.50 1.15
C LYS A 22 13.10 16.16 0.79
N ALA A 23 12.97 17.46 1.03
CA ALA A 23 11.78 18.22 0.68
C ALA A 23 11.62 18.42 -0.85
N LEU A 24 12.70 18.29 -1.62
CA LEU A 24 12.69 18.55 -3.06
C LEU A 24 12.16 17.38 -3.89
N ASP A 25 12.10 16.16 -3.32
CA ASP A 25 11.70 14.93 -4.03
C ASP A 25 12.40 14.82 -5.41
N LEU A 26 13.73 14.98 -5.45
CA LEU A 26 14.51 15.11 -6.69
C LEU A 26 14.32 13.94 -7.67
N GLN A 27 13.98 12.76 -7.15
CA GLN A 27 13.73 11.56 -7.95
C GLN A 27 12.24 11.30 -8.22
N GLY A 28 11.35 12.12 -7.66
CA GLY A 28 9.90 12.00 -7.79
C GLY A 28 9.31 10.74 -7.14
N VAL A 29 10.11 9.95 -6.41
CA VAL A 29 9.73 8.65 -5.85
C VAL A 29 8.56 8.84 -4.88
N ARG A 30 8.59 9.88 -4.04
CA ARG A 30 7.52 10.14 -3.08
C ARG A 30 6.23 10.51 -3.79
N ARG A 31 6.28 11.40 -4.79
CA ARG A 31 5.11 11.82 -5.57
C ARG A 31 4.51 10.65 -6.38
N SER A 32 5.37 9.84 -6.98
CA SER A 32 5.03 8.65 -7.77
C SER A 32 4.33 7.60 -6.90
N ALA A 33 4.92 7.29 -5.75
CA ALA A 33 4.35 6.38 -4.76
C ALA A 33 2.99 6.91 -4.25
N SER A 34 2.91 8.19 -3.86
CA SER A 34 1.67 8.81 -3.36
C SER A 34 0.52 8.74 -4.37
N THR A 35 0.80 8.97 -5.66
CA THR A 35 -0.19 8.81 -6.74
C THR A 35 -0.69 7.37 -6.83
N SER A 36 0.21 6.40 -6.68
CA SER A 36 -0.12 4.97 -6.72
C SER A 36 -0.92 4.55 -5.48
N PHE A 37 -0.55 5.04 -4.29
CA PHE A 37 -1.31 4.84 -3.04
C PHE A 37 -2.72 5.40 -3.15
N GLY A 38 -2.90 6.61 -3.70
CA GLY A 38 -4.22 7.21 -3.89
C GLY A 38 -5.14 6.36 -4.76
N LYS A 39 -4.62 5.80 -5.87
CA LYS A 39 -5.38 4.87 -6.73
C LYS A 39 -5.78 3.59 -5.99
N MET A 40 -4.90 3.10 -5.13
CA MET A 40 -5.13 1.89 -4.34
C MET A 40 -6.20 2.11 -3.26
N LEU A 41 -6.14 3.25 -2.56
CA LEU A 41 -7.15 3.68 -1.61
C LEU A 41 -8.54 3.76 -2.27
N GLN A 42 -8.64 4.36 -3.45
CA GLN A 42 -9.91 4.43 -4.19
C GLN A 42 -10.51 3.05 -4.49
N VAL A 43 -9.68 2.06 -4.83
CA VAL A 43 -10.14 0.68 -5.05
C VAL A 43 -10.66 0.07 -3.76
N PHE A 44 -9.93 0.20 -2.65
CA PHE A 44 -10.38 -0.35 -1.37
C PHE A 44 -11.60 0.37 -0.82
N ASP A 45 -11.71 1.69 -0.97
CA ASP A 45 -12.90 2.44 -0.62
C ASP A 45 -14.12 1.93 -1.36
N LYS A 46 -13.98 1.64 -2.66
CA LYS A 46 -15.08 1.04 -3.43
C LYS A 46 -15.48 -0.32 -2.86
N ILE A 47 -14.53 -1.20 -2.58
CA ILE A 47 -14.77 -2.55 -2.02
C ILE A 47 -15.45 -2.47 -0.65
N ILE A 48 -14.93 -1.61 0.25
CA ILE A 48 -15.48 -1.39 1.58
C ILE A 48 -16.91 -0.85 1.49
N ASN A 49 -17.14 0.17 0.66
CA ASN A 49 -18.45 0.79 0.51
C ASN A 49 -19.48 -0.19 -0.11
N GLU A 50 -19.08 -1.02 -1.06
CA GLU A 50 -19.93 -2.08 -1.61
C GLU A 50 -20.32 -3.09 -0.52
N ARG A 51 -19.38 -3.52 0.31
CA ARG A 51 -19.65 -4.43 1.43
C ARG A 51 -20.54 -3.81 2.51
N LEU A 52 -20.37 -2.52 2.80
CA LEU A 52 -21.22 -1.80 3.76
C LEU A 52 -22.67 -1.66 3.27
N ARG A 53 -22.87 -1.57 1.94
CA ARG A 53 -24.21 -1.47 1.33
C ARG A 53 -24.92 -2.81 1.21
N ASP A 54 -24.18 -3.90 0.99
CA ASP A 54 -24.74 -5.24 0.84
C ASP A 54 -23.94 -6.25 1.69
N GLN A 55 -24.51 -6.59 2.84
CA GLN A 55 -23.96 -7.58 3.76
C GLN A 55 -24.47 -9.01 3.46
N SER A 56 -25.34 -9.21 2.47
CA SER A 56 -25.94 -10.52 2.20
C SER A 56 -24.91 -11.57 1.74
N ASN A 57 -23.79 -11.11 1.17
CA ASN A 57 -22.66 -11.92 0.72
C ASN A 57 -21.48 -11.96 1.71
N SER A 58 -21.68 -11.54 2.96
CA SER A 58 -20.63 -11.63 3.99
C SER A 58 -20.42 -13.08 4.43
N LYS A 59 -19.76 -13.87 3.58
CA LYS A 59 -18.99 -15.02 4.07
C LYS A 59 -18.01 -14.50 5.12
N ASP A 60 -17.63 -15.34 6.08
CA ASP A 60 -16.63 -15.08 7.13
C ASP A 60 -15.22 -14.88 6.55
N ASP A 61 -15.08 -13.90 5.66
CA ASP A 61 -13.83 -13.46 5.09
C ASP A 61 -13.19 -12.38 5.96
N VAL A 62 -11.91 -12.14 5.71
CA VAL A 62 -11.10 -11.21 6.50
C VAL A 62 -11.74 -9.81 6.53
N LEU A 63 -12.32 -9.35 5.42
CA LEU A 63 -12.95 -8.03 5.38
C LEU A 63 -14.22 -7.98 6.25
N ALA A 64 -15.03 -9.04 6.27
CA ALA A 64 -16.19 -9.13 7.16
C ALA A 64 -15.78 -9.04 8.64
N ILE A 65 -14.71 -9.75 9.02
CA ILE A 65 -14.15 -9.70 10.37
C ILE A 65 -13.63 -8.28 10.69
N LEU A 66 -12.88 -7.65 9.79
CA LEU A 66 -12.37 -6.30 10.01
C LEU A 66 -13.50 -5.28 10.18
N LEU A 67 -14.59 -5.39 9.40
CA LEU A 67 -15.74 -4.49 9.53
C LEU A 67 -16.57 -4.77 10.79
N SER A 68 -16.62 -6.01 11.29
CA SER A 68 -17.27 -6.31 12.56
C SER A 68 -16.50 -5.71 13.75
N LEU A 69 -15.16 -5.74 13.71
CA LEU A 69 -14.30 -5.07 14.68
C LEU A 69 -14.48 -3.54 14.65
N VAL A 70 -14.70 -2.95 13.47
CA VAL A 70 -15.07 -1.53 13.36
C VAL A 70 -16.41 -1.24 14.05
N THR A 71 -17.39 -2.12 13.86
CA THR A 71 -18.70 -1.99 14.52
C THR A 71 -18.60 -2.12 16.05
N GLN A 72 -17.62 -2.89 16.53
CA GLN A 72 -17.32 -3.04 17.96
C GLN A 72 -16.44 -1.90 18.52
N ASN A 73 -16.12 -0.88 17.72
CA ASN A 73 -15.18 0.20 18.06
C ASN A 73 -13.77 -0.28 18.43
N GLU A 74 -13.37 -1.48 18.01
CA GLU A 74 -12.00 -1.98 18.21
C GLU A 74 -11.05 -1.50 17.11
N LEU A 75 -11.60 -1.17 15.93
CA LEU A 75 -10.88 -0.60 14.79
C LEU A 75 -11.62 0.60 14.21
N THR A 76 -10.90 1.43 13.48
CA THR A 76 -11.48 2.44 12.61
C THR A 76 -11.50 1.98 11.16
N LEU A 77 -12.36 2.56 10.31
CA LEU A 77 -12.30 2.31 8.87
C LEU A 77 -10.95 2.71 8.26
N ASP A 78 -10.23 3.64 8.87
CA ASP A 78 -8.88 4.01 8.45
C ASP A 78 -7.88 2.87 8.71
N ASP A 79 -7.97 2.21 9.86
CA ASP A 79 -7.16 1.02 10.16
C ASP A 79 -7.41 -0.09 9.14
N VAL A 80 -8.67 -0.34 8.78
CA VAL A 80 -9.02 -1.34 7.76
C VAL A 80 -8.38 -1.00 6.41
N ARG A 81 -8.45 0.26 5.97
CA ARG A 81 -7.77 0.71 4.72
C ARG A 81 -6.28 0.46 4.78
N HIS A 82 -5.63 0.85 5.88
CA HIS A 82 -4.20 0.65 6.07
C HIS A 82 -3.82 -0.83 6.05
N MET A 83 -4.56 -1.70 6.72
CA MET A 83 -4.33 -3.15 6.72
C MET A 83 -4.44 -3.75 5.31
N LEU A 84 -5.46 -3.37 4.54
CA LEU A 84 -5.62 -3.83 3.15
C LEU A 84 -4.48 -3.36 2.23
N ILE A 85 -4.01 -2.13 2.42
CA ILE A 85 -2.87 -1.59 1.67
C ILE A 85 -1.59 -2.34 2.01
N VAL A 86 -1.27 -2.44 3.29
CA VAL A 86 -0.04 -3.07 3.78
C VAL A 86 0.01 -4.53 3.36
N SER A 87 -1.07 -5.29 3.56
CA SER A 87 -1.14 -6.70 3.14
C SER A 87 -0.92 -6.87 1.63
N THR A 88 -1.53 -6.02 0.80
CA THR A 88 -1.37 -6.10 -0.66
C THR A 88 0.05 -5.72 -1.10
N ILE A 89 0.69 -4.76 -0.43
CA ILE A 89 2.09 -4.41 -0.70
C ILE A 89 3.03 -5.54 -0.27
N ILE A 90 2.82 -6.13 0.91
CA ILE A 90 3.60 -7.28 1.38
C ILE A 90 3.48 -8.45 0.41
N LEU A 91 2.27 -8.78 -0.04
CA LEU A 91 2.04 -9.82 -1.03
C LEU A 91 2.70 -9.48 -2.37
N SER A 92 2.65 -8.22 -2.80
CA SER A 92 3.34 -7.76 -4.01
C SER A 92 4.86 -7.84 -3.86
N LEU A 93 5.41 -7.52 -2.68
CA LEU A 93 6.82 -7.64 -2.38
C LEU A 93 7.26 -9.10 -2.36
N ALA A 94 6.51 -9.99 -1.72
CA ALA A 94 6.80 -11.43 -1.65
C ALA A 94 6.91 -12.06 -3.04
N ASN A 95 6.09 -11.60 -3.99
CA ASN A 95 6.10 -12.06 -5.38
C ASN A 95 7.05 -11.25 -6.29
N PHE A 96 7.83 -10.31 -5.73
CA PHE A 96 8.76 -9.49 -6.50
C PHE A 96 10.04 -10.26 -6.86
N PRO A 97 10.40 -10.37 -8.16
CA PRO A 97 11.52 -11.18 -8.62
C PRO A 97 12.84 -10.80 -7.96
N MET A 98 13.56 -11.81 -7.45
CA MET A 98 14.81 -11.61 -6.73
C MET A 98 15.88 -10.88 -7.56
N HIS A 99 15.95 -11.12 -8.87
CA HIS A 99 16.90 -10.46 -9.77
C HIS A 99 16.68 -8.94 -9.87
N LEU A 100 15.44 -8.47 -9.77
CA LEU A 100 15.12 -7.03 -9.75
C LEU A 100 15.46 -6.41 -8.39
N ARG A 101 15.41 -7.18 -7.28
CA ARG A 101 15.84 -6.70 -5.95
C ARG A 101 17.33 -6.40 -5.92
N LEU A 102 18.13 -7.32 -6.47
CA LEU A 102 19.58 -7.15 -6.54
C LEU A 102 19.94 -6.00 -7.48
N TYR A 103 19.30 -5.89 -8.64
CA TYR A 103 19.51 -4.76 -9.56
C TYR A 103 19.21 -3.41 -8.91
N ASN A 104 18.06 -3.27 -8.25
CA ASN A 104 17.71 -2.02 -7.56
C ASN A 104 18.68 -1.71 -6.41
N PHE A 105 19.16 -2.73 -5.69
CA PHE A 105 20.17 -2.56 -4.64
C PHE A 105 21.53 -2.13 -5.22
N LEU A 106 21.99 -2.75 -6.31
CA LEU A 106 23.25 -2.42 -6.95
C LEU A 106 23.22 -1.06 -7.65
N ALA A 107 22.07 -0.64 -8.18
CA ALA A 107 21.88 0.70 -8.75
C ALA A 107 21.97 1.82 -7.69
N ALA A 108 22.04 1.48 -6.40
CA ALA A 108 22.16 2.40 -5.27
C ALA A 108 23.61 2.73 -4.89
N ILE A 109 24.56 1.89 -5.28
CA ILE A 109 25.97 1.88 -4.83
C ILE A 109 26.84 2.37 -5.97
#